data_AF-A0A6L6LCC8-F1
#
_entry.id   AF-A0A6L6LCC8-F1
#
_cell.length_a   1.000
_cell.length_b   1.000
_cell.length_c   1.000
_cell.angle_alpha   90.00
_cell.angle_beta   90.00
_cell.angle_gamma   90.00
#
_symmetry.space_group_name_H-M   'P 1'
#
loop_
_entity.id
_entity.type
_entity.pdbx_description
1 polymer ?
#
loop_
_entity_poly.entity_id
_entity_poly.type
_entity_poly.pdbx_seq_one_letter_code
_entity_poly.pdbx_strand_id
1 'polypeptide(L)'
;MKQQSVQKKEKKIEGQLKKQSLGLHISFFGFLSNSNRDEKEQILDSIASQNLKEGKKDFAGYYQIPFQTLIDQELIRMTIYIKDGVSVKEQDLKAAAKKLDASKLPDGAYDFYYSKGCYADSTSYSFKVKDGKVVFL
;
A
#
# COMPACT_ATOMS: atom_id res chain seq x y z
N MET A 1 -11.24 -15.61 10.55
CA MET A 1 -10.27 -16.08 9.51
C MET A 1 -9.86 -14.99 8.50
N LYS A 2 -9.86 -13.72 8.89
CA LYS A 2 -9.81 -12.59 7.95
C LYS A 2 -8.44 -11.92 7.85
N GLN A 3 -7.64 -12.01 8.91
CA GLN A 3 -6.30 -11.42 9.00
C GLN A 3 -5.24 -12.28 8.28
N GLN A 4 -5.42 -13.60 8.25
CA GLN A 4 -4.51 -14.53 7.56
C GLN A 4 -4.46 -14.30 6.04
N SER A 5 -5.57 -13.88 5.41
CA SER A 5 -5.61 -13.63 3.97
C SER A 5 -4.88 -12.35 3.56
N VAL A 6 -4.98 -11.28 4.37
CA VAL A 6 -4.26 -10.02 4.15
C VAL A 6 -2.76 -10.24 4.30
N GLN A 7 -2.32 -10.86 5.39
CA GLN A 7 -0.92 -11.18 5.62
C GLN A 7 -0.32 -12.05 4.50
N LYS A 8 -1.10 -12.97 3.94
CA LYS A 8 -0.66 -13.79 2.79
C LYS A 8 -0.45 -12.93 1.54
N LYS A 9 -1.32 -11.94 1.28
CA LYS A 9 -1.15 -10.99 0.17
C LYS A 9 0.05 -10.08 0.39
N GLU A 10 0.22 -9.52 1.59
CA GLU A 10 1.37 -8.69 1.94
C GLU A 10 2.68 -9.43 1.72
N LYS A 11 2.81 -10.66 2.27
CA LYS A 11 4.01 -11.49 2.08
C LYS A 11 4.28 -11.83 0.61
N LYS A 12 3.23 -12.07 -0.19
CA LYS A 12 3.38 -12.34 -1.62
C LYS A 12 3.97 -11.13 -2.35
N ILE A 13 3.42 -9.94 -2.11
CA ILE A 13 3.89 -8.70 -2.74
C ILE A 13 5.29 -8.34 -2.21
N GLU A 14 5.52 -8.43 -0.91
CA GLU A 14 6.84 -8.21 -0.30
C GLU A 14 7.92 -9.09 -0.95
N GLY A 15 7.64 -10.38 -1.12
CA GLY A 15 8.55 -11.32 -1.76
C GLY A 15 8.80 -11.03 -3.24
N GLN A 16 7.88 -10.38 -3.94
CA GLN A 16 8.10 -9.89 -5.31
C GLN A 16 8.97 -8.64 -5.31
N LEU A 17 8.70 -7.69 -4.42
CA LEU A 17 9.44 -6.44 -4.29
C LEU A 17 10.90 -6.67 -3.90
N LYS A 18 11.16 -7.54 -2.90
CA LYS A 18 12.52 -7.85 -2.41
C LYS A 18 13.42 -8.53 -3.43
N LYS A 19 12.86 -9.11 -4.51
CA LYS A 19 13.64 -9.72 -5.60
C LYS A 19 14.13 -8.70 -6.63
N GLN A 20 13.59 -7.48 -6.61
CA GLN A 20 13.95 -6.45 -7.57
C GLN A 20 15.21 -5.70 -7.14
N SER A 21 16.04 -5.32 -8.10
CA SER A 21 17.25 -4.51 -7.86
C SER A 21 16.90 -3.01 -7.92
N LEU A 22 16.35 -2.48 -6.82
CA LEU A 22 15.89 -1.09 -6.75
C LEU A 22 16.97 -0.11 -6.27
N GLY A 23 18.09 -0.63 -5.75
CA GLY A 23 19.14 0.19 -5.12
C GLY A 23 18.82 0.65 -3.70
N LEU A 24 17.73 0.14 -3.11
CA LEU A 24 17.32 0.36 -1.73
C LEU A 24 16.97 -0.98 -1.08
N HIS A 25 17.28 -1.14 0.21
CA HIS A 25 16.92 -2.34 0.93
C HIS A 25 15.48 -2.24 1.49
N ILE A 26 14.59 -3.08 0.97
CA ILE A 26 13.20 -3.16 1.41
C ILE A 26 13.11 -3.96 2.72
N SER A 27 12.57 -3.32 3.77
CA SER A 27 12.30 -3.92 5.07
C SER A 27 11.06 -4.79 5.04
N PHE A 28 9.91 -4.20 4.74
CA PHE A 28 8.61 -4.87 4.68
C PHE A 28 7.63 -4.11 3.77
N PHE A 29 6.53 -4.77 3.44
CA PHE A 29 5.41 -4.19 2.70
C PHE A 29 4.13 -4.29 3.52
N GLY A 30 3.29 -3.25 3.51
CA GLY A 30 2.02 -3.26 4.23
C GLY A 30 0.95 -2.39 3.58
N PHE A 31 -0.30 -2.74 3.85
CA PHE A 31 -1.45 -1.91 3.51
C PHE A 31 -1.76 -0.96 4.66
N LEU A 32 -1.63 0.35 4.41
CA LEU A 32 -1.95 1.38 5.39
C LEU A 32 -3.23 2.10 5.02
N SER A 33 -3.97 2.56 6.03
CA SER A 33 -5.11 3.46 5.82
C SER A 33 -4.63 4.78 5.19
N ASN A 34 -5.31 5.25 4.15
CA ASN A 34 -4.98 6.52 3.49
C ASN A 34 -5.68 7.73 4.13
N SER A 35 -6.58 7.54 5.09
CA SER A 35 -7.41 8.60 5.69
C SER A 35 -7.25 8.80 7.20
N ASN A 36 -7.54 10.03 7.63
CA ASN A 36 -7.76 10.41 9.03
C ASN A 36 -9.00 9.70 9.57
N ARG A 37 -9.01 9.38 10.87
CA ARG A 37 -10.02 8.49 11.51
C ARG A 37 -11.49 8.88 11.26
N ASP A 38 -11.78 10.18 11.14
CA ASP A 38 -13.16 10.70 11.18
C ASP A 38 -13.88 10.65 9.82
N GLU A 39 -13.17 10.89 8.71
CA GLU A 39 -13.71 10.70 7.34
C GLU A 39 -14.01 9.21 7.04
N LYS A 40 -13.44 8.32 7.87
CA LYS A 40 -13.42 6.88 7.70
C LYS A 40 -14.75 6.23 8.06
N GLU A 41 -15.48 6.67 9.09
CA GLU A 41 -16.73 6.00 9.49
C GLU A 41 -17.84 6.18 8.44
N GLN A 42 -18.05 7.39 7.95
CA GLN A 42 -19.16 7.67 7.01
C GLN A 42 -18.97 6.98 5.66
N ILE A 43 -17.75 6.94 5.14
CA ILE A 43 -17.45 6.28 3.86
C ILE A 43 -17.51 4.75 4.03
N LEU A 44 -16.96 4.20 5.12
CA LEU A 44 -17.02 2.77 5.39
C LEU A 44 -18.47 2.27 5.61
N ASP A 45 -19.31 3.04 6.32
CA ASP A 45 -20.71 2.70 6.56
C ASP A 45 -21.54 2.73 5.28
N SER A 46 -21.26 3.69 4.39
CA SER A 46 -21.90 3.77 3.08
C SER A 46 -21.53 2.57 2.19
N ILE A 47 -20.24 2.19 2.16
CA ILE A 47 -19.76 1.02 1.40
C ILE A 47 -20.32 -0.29 1.96
N ALA A 48 -20.35 -0.45 3.29
CA ALA A 48 -20.91 -1.64 3.94
C ALA A 48 -22.41 -1.79 3.62
N SER A 49 -23.16 -0.69 3.68
CA SER A 49 -24.58 -0.65 3.33
C SER A 49 -24.83 -1.04 1.86
N GLN A 50 -24.00 -0.55 0.94
CA GLN A 50 -24.08 -0.88 -0.48
C GLN A 50 -23.79 -2.36 -0.75
N ASN A 51 -22.73 -2.91 -0.15
CA ASN A 51 -22.35 -4.31 -0.32
C ASN A 51 -23.41 -5.29 0.23
N LEU A 52 -24.11 -4.92 1.30
CA LEU A 52 -25.26 -5.67 1.82
C LEU A 52 -26.44 -5.67 0.84
N LYS A 53 -26.76 -4.53 0.23
CA LYS A 53 -27.79 -4.44 -0.83
C LYS A 53 -27.44 -5.31 -2.03
N GLU A 54 -26.15 -5.42 -2.36
CA GLU A 54 -25.63 -6.24 -3.46
C GLU A 54 -25.47 -7.74 -3.10
N GLY A 55 -25.78 -8.15 -1.86
CA GLY A 55 -25.81 -9.55 -1.45
C GLY A 55 -24.45 -10.24 -1.29
N LYS A 56 -23.35 -9.48 -1.17
CA LYS A 56 -21.99 -10.02 -0.95
C LYS A 56 -21.89 -10.69 0.42
N LYS A 57 -21.12 -11.78 0.55
CA LYS A 57 -21.07 -12.62 1.78
C LYS A 57 -19.66 -12.95 2.28
N ASP A 58 -18.65 -12.50 1.56
CA ASP A 58 -17.24 -12.85 1.67
C ASP A 58 -16.44 -11.69 2.26
N PHE A 59 -16.31 -11.69 3.58
CA PHE A 59 -15.88 -10.50 4.30
C PHE A 59 -14.61 -10.69 5.12
N ALA A 60 -13.80 -9.63 5.29
CA ALA A 60 -12.60 -9.56 6.15
C ALA A 60 -12.55 -8.32 7.08
N GLY A 61 -11.96 -8.41 8.30
CA GLY A 61 -11.94 -7.36 9.35
C GLY A 61 -13.31 -6.90 9.90
N TYR A 62 -13.30 -5.92 10.82
CA TYR A 62 -14.46 -5.25 11.45
C TYR A 62 -15.43 -4.66 10.40
N TYR A 63 -14.93 -4.29 9.22
CA TYR A 63 -15.70 -3.59 8.19
C TYR A 63 -16.10 -4.39 6.95
N GLN A 64 -15.69 -5.65 6.79
CA GLN A 64 -16.28 -6.50 5.75
C GLN A 64 -16.18 -5.92 4.30
N ILE A 65 -15.06 -5.29 3.94
CA ILE A 65 -14.88 -4.70 2.59
C ILE A 65 -13.93 -5.56 1.74
N PRO A 66 -14.27 -5.86 0.47
CA PRO A 66 -13.34 -6.53 -0.43
C PRO A 66 -12.05 -5.75 -0.59
N PHE A 67 -10.92 -6.46 -0.60
CA PHE A 67 -9.60 -5.83 -0.68
C PHE A 67 -9.43 -4.93 -1.92
N GLN A 68 -10.00 -5.33 -3.05
CA GLN A 68 -9.98 -4.53 -4.28
C GLN A 68 -10.74 -3.21 -4.10
N THR A 69 -11.88 -3.23 -3.40
CA THR A 69 -12.66 -2.03 -3.09
C THR A 69 -11.87 -1.02 -2.24
N LEU A 70 -11.03 -1.49 -1.31
CA LEU A 70 -10.17 -0.60 -0.52
C LEU A 70 -9.15 0.14 -1.40
N ILE A 71 -8.64 -0.53 -2.44
CA ILE A 71 -7.72 0.04 -3.42
C ILE A 71 -8.45 1.01 -4.34
N ASP A 72 -9.57 0.58 -4.94
CA ASP A 72 -10.32 1.34 -5.94
C ASP A 72 -10.88 2.65 -5.36
N GLN A 73 -11.23 2.64 -4.08
CA GLN A 73 -11.71 3.81 -3.34
C GLN A 73 -10.56 4.64 -2.74
N GLU A 74 -9.30 4.28 -3.01
CA GLU A 74 -8.09 4.89 -2.44
C GLU A 74 -8.11 5.00 -0.91
N LEU A 75 -8.81 4.06 -0.24
CA LEU A 75 -8.93 4.00 1.22
C LEU A 75 -7.68 3.40 1.89
N ILE A 76 -6.86 2.72 1.09
CA ILE A 76 -5.56 2.22 1.51
C ILE A 76 -4.45 2.69 0.58
N ARG A 77 -3.24 2.71 1.14
CA ARG A 77 -1.98 3.00 0.48
C ARG A 77 -1.04 1.82 0.66
N MET A 78 -0.46 1.37 -0.44
CA MET A 78 0.53 0.31 -0.49
C MET A 78 1.89 0.87 -0.10
N THR A 79 2.33 0.61 1.13
CA THR A 79 3.54 1.22 1.68
C THR A 79 4.70 0.23 1.65
N ILE A 80 5.79 0.63 1.01
CA ILE A 80 7.03 -0.12 0.90
C ILE A 80 8.07 0.53 1.82
N TYR A 81 8.37 -0.15 2.93
CA TYR A 81 9.25 0.38 3.94
C TYR A 81 10.71 0.11 3.59
N ILE A 82 11.52 1.15 3.59
CA ILE A 82 12.95 1.10 3.32
C ILE A 82 13.71 1.04 4.64
N LYS A 83 14.62 0.08 4.75
CA LYS A 83 15.60 -0.02 5.83
C LYS A 83 16.97 0.18 5.22
N ASP A 84 17.52 1.36 5.38
CA ASP A 84 18.88 1.67 4.92
C ASP A 84 19.74 2.20 6.07
N GLY A 85 21.02 1.83 6.06
CA GLY A 85 22.02 2.23 7.06
C GLY A 85 22.56 3.65 6.82
N VAL A 86 22.27 4.23 5.65
CA VAL A 86 22.60 5.61 5.28
C VAL A 86 21.33 6.46 5.18
N SER A 87 21.48 7.78 5.24
CA SER A 87 20.37 8.72 5.13
C SER A 87 19.79 8.67 3.71
N VAL A 88 18.62 8.06 3.56
CA VAL A 88 17.86 8.05 2.30
C VAL A 88 17.19 9.41 2.10
N LYS A 89 17.25 9.95 0.89
CA LYS A 89 16.54 11.17 0.48
C LYS A 89 15.40 10.83 -0.47
N GLU A 90 14.44 11.74 -0.60
CA GLU A 90 13.33 11.60 -1.57
C GLU A 90 13.82 11.29 -3.00
N GLN A 91 14.94 11.88 -3.43
CA GLN A 91 15.53 11.61 -4.75
C GLN A 91 15.93 10.14 -4.94
N ASP A 92 16.41 9.47 -3.89
CA ASP A 92 16.76 8.05 -3.92
C ASP A 92 15.49 7.20 -4.05
N LEU A 93 14.43 7.57 -3.31
CA LEU A 93 13.12 6.91 -3.40
C LEU A 93 12.51 7.07 -4.80
N LYS A 94 12.61 8.26 -5.39
CA LYS A 94 12.18 8.52 -6.77
C LYS A 94 12.99 7.73 -7.79
N ALA A 95 14.30 7.57 -7.57
CA ALA A 95 15.15 6.73 -8.41
C ALA A 95 14.77 5.24 -8.31
N ALA A 96 14.42 4.76 -7.11
CA ALA A 96 13.92 3.41 -6.91
C ALA A 96 12.56 3.19 -7.59
N ALA A 97 11.64 4.16 -7.50
CA ALA A 97 10.34 4.10 -8.18
C ALA A 97 10.48 4.03 -9.71
N LYS A 98 11.47 4.70 -10.31
CA LYS A 98 11.78 4.57 -11.74
C LYS A 98 12.30 3.19 -12.16
N LYS A 99 12.89 2.43 -11.23
CA LYS A 99 13.43 1.08 -11.48
C LYS A 99 12.43 -0.03 -11.15
N LEU A 100 11.30 0.30 -10.52
CA LEU A 100 10.30 -0.65 -10.06
C LEU A 100 9.60 -1.33 -11.24
N ASP A 101 9.74 -2.65 -11.34
CA ASP A 101 8.89 -3.48 -12.18
C ASP A 101 7.53 -3.66 -11.48
N ALA A 102 6.54 -2.90 -11.94
CA ALA A 102 5.19 -2.92 -11.40
C ALA A 102 4.26 -3.93 -12.11
N SER A 103 4.75 -4.73 -13.06
CA SER A 103 3.91 -5.61 -13.90
C SER A 103 3.08 -6.64 -13.13
N LYS A 104 3.49 -6.97 -11.90
CA LYS A 104 2.82 -7.94 -11.01
C LYS A 104 2.21 -7.29 -9.77
N LEU A 105 2.26 -5.97 -9.67
CA LEU A 105 1.69 -5.21 -8.56
C LEU A 105 0.23 -4.86 -8.88
N PRO A 106 -0.67 -4.83 -7.87
CA PRO A 106 -2.01 -4.29 -8.06
C PRO A 106 -1.94 -2.79 -8.39
N ASP A 107 -2.93 -2.32 -9.14
CA ASP A 107 -3.13 -0.89 -9.36
C ASP A 107 -3.40 -0.16 -8.04
N GLY A 108 -3.19 1.17 -8.02
CA GLY A 108 -3.55 2.04 -6.91
C GLY A 108 -2.39 2.87 -6.36
N ALA A 109 -2.58 3.44 -5.16
CA ALA A 109 -1.64 4.36 -4.54
C ALA A 109 -0.53 3.64 -3.77
N TYR A 110 0.72 4.00 -4.07
CA TYR A 110 1.92 3.47 -3.45
C TYR A 110 2.73 4.56 -2.76
N ASP A 111 3.53 4.14 -1.80
CA ASP A 111 4.50 5.00 -1.14
C ASP A 111 5.77 4.22 -0.79
N PHE A 112 6.92 4.74 -1.21
CA PHE A 112 8.17 4.36 -0.55
C PHE A 112 8.31 5.20 0.70
N TYR A 113 8.53 4.54 1.84
CA TYR A 113 8.66 5.21 3.13
C TYR A 113 9.98 4.83 3.80
N TYR A 114 10.75 5.83 4.19
CA TYR A 114 11.96 5.69 5.00
C TYR A 114 11.81 6.51 6.29
N SER A 115 12.26 5.96 7.42
CA SER A 115 12.34 6.68 8.69
C SER A 115 13.61 6.32 9.42
N LYS A 116 14.36 7.33 9.84
CA LYS A 116 15.58 7.18 10.63
C LYS A 116 15.24 7.18 12.12
N GLY A 117 14.66 6.09 12.61
CA GLY A 117 14.39 5.87 14.03
C GLY A 117 13.24 6.69 14.65
N CYS A 118 12.97 7.91 14.17
CA CYS A 118 11.81 8.71 14.57
C CYS A 118 11.02 9.22 13.34
N TYR A 119 9.76 9.62 13.55
CA TYR A 119 8.89 10.15 12.49
C TYR A 119 9.38 11.50 11.92
N ALA A 120 10.07 12.32 12.73
CA ALA A 120 10.56 13.63 12.29
C ALA A 120 11.65 13.52 11.20
N ASP A 121 12.41 12.43 11.23
CA ASP A 121 13.46 12.12 10.25
C ASP A 121 12.95 11.12 9.19
N SER A 122 11.67 11.23 8.81
CA SER A 122 11.07 10.41 7.75
C SER A 122 11.04 11.14 6.41
N THR A 123 11.15 10.37 5.34
CA THR A 123 10.95 10.84 3.97
C THR A 123 10.17 9.79 3.21
N SER A 124 9.32 10.25 2.30
CA SER A 124 8.52 9.39 1.46
C SER A 124 8.46 9.86 0.03
N TYR A 125 8.15 8.93 -0.87
CA TYR A 125 7.88 9.24 -2.27
C TYR A 125 6.66 8.45 -2.74
N SER A 126 5.59 9.19 -3.01
CA SER A 126 4.32 8.66 -3.46
C SER A 126 4.24 8.56 -4.98
N PHE A 127 3.61 7.49 -5.46
CA PHE A 127 3.35 7.26 -6.89
C PHE A 127 2.11 6.38 -7.04
N LYS A 128 1.62 6.22 -8.27
CA LYS A 128 0.55 5.25 -8.57
C LYS A 128 1.09 4.09 -9.41
N VAL A 129 0.47 2.94 -9.28
CA VAL A 129 0.58 1.85 -10.26
C VAL A 129 -0.71 1.80 -11.06
N LYS A 130 -0.59 1.72 -12.37
CA LYS A 130 -1.71 1.52 -13.29
C LYS A 130 -1.28 0.68 -14.48
N ASP A 131 -2.06 -0.34 -14.81
CA ASP A 131 -1.80 -1.24 -15.95
C ASP A 131 -0.38 -1.84 -15.89
N GLY A 132 0.06 -2.19 -14.68
CA GLY A 132 1.40 -2.76 -14.43
C GLY A 132 2.57 -1.77 -14.62
N LYS A 133 2.30 -0.46 -14.67
CA LYS A 133 3.31 0.59 -14.83
C LYS A 133 3.27 1.60 -13.68
N VAL A 134 4.43 2.15 -13.35
CA VAL A 134 4.53 3.28 -12.43
C VAL A 134 4.09 4.56 -13.14
N VAL A 135 3.17 5.29 -12.50
CA VAL A 135 2.68 6.60 -12.89
C VAL A 135 3.15 7.60 -11.84
N PHE A 136 4.00 8.53 -12.26
CA PHE A 136 4.49 9.60 -11.40
C PHE A 136 3.45 10.71 -11.27
N LEU A 137 3.25 11.19 -10.04
CA LEU A 137 2.40 12.34 -9.72
C LEU A 137 3.17 13.66 -9.90
#